data_AF-A0A354NUN2-F1
#
_entry.id   AF-A0A354NUN2-F1
#
_cell.length_a   1.000
_cell.length_b   1.000
_cell.length_c   1.000
_cell.angle_alpha   90.00
_cell.angle_beta   90.00
_cell.angle_gamma   90.00
#
_symmetry.space_group_name_H-M   'P 1'
#
loop_
_entity.id
_entity.type
_entity.pdbx_description
1 polymer ?
#
loop_
_entity_poly.entity_id
_entity_poly.type
_entity_poly.pdbx_seq_one_letter_code
_entity_poly.pdbx_strand_id
1 'polypeptide(L)'
;TISDVVIENFRPRVMPNLNLTYDEIMKANPSIVMCAMPGYGAEGPYAEFPAFGSTAEAASGVVSMLGYTTDRPIQTGMSYADPVSGLNSVGVV
;
A
#
# COMPACT_ATOMS: atom_id res chain seq x y z
N THR A 1 5.23 23.98 12.33
CA THR A 1 4.73 22.94 11.40
C THR A 1 3.37 22.47 11.87
N ILE A 2 2.42 22.21 10.97
CA ILE A 2 1.01 21.92 11.30
C ILE A 2 0.65 20.44 11.24
N SER A 3 1.58 19.58 10.82
CA SER A 3 1.34 18.15 10.60
C SER A 3 2.34 17.32 11.39
N ASP A 4 1.83 16.30 12.07
CA ASP A 4 2.61 15.33 12.84
C ASP A 4 2.87 14.04 12.05
N VAL A 5 1.96 13.70 11.13
CA VAL A 5 2.03 12.47 10.34
C VAL A 5 1.73 12.74 8.87
N VAL A 6 2.49 12.12 7.97
CA VAL A 6 2.22 12.04 6.53
C VAL A 6 1.93 10.58 6.17
N ILE A 7 0.77 10.32 5.59
CA ILE A 7 0.36 8.99 5.12
C ILE A 7 0.17 9.05 3.61
N GLU A 8 0.78 8.10 2.89
CA GLU A 8 0.66 8.01 1.44
C GLU A 8 0.58 6.56 0.98
N ASN A 9 -0.13 6.32 -0.12
CA ASN A 9 -0.34 5.00 -0.72
C ASN A 9 -0.07 5.01 -2.23
N PHE A 10 0.83 5.89 -2.68
CA PHE A 10 1.19 6.00 -4.08
C PHE A 10 2.13 4.87 -4.50
N ARG A 11 2.37 4.79 -5.81
CA ARG A 11 3.50 3.99 -6.33
C ARG A 11 4.83 4.60 -5.84
N PRO A 12 5.87 3.79 -5.62
CA PRO A 12 7.12 4.23 -5.00
C PRO A 12 7.76 5.46 -5.68
N ARG A 13 7.65 5.58 -7.01
CA ARG A 13 8.16 6.75 -7.75
C ARG A 13 7.43 8.09 -7.52
N VAL A 14 6.20 8.10 -6.99
CA VAL A 14 5.37 9.33 -6.99
C VAL A 14 5.92 10.38 -6.03
N MET A 15 6.19 10.00 -4.78
CA MET A 15 6.73 10.93 -3.78
C MET A 15 8.10 11.53 -4.19
N PRO A 16 9.06 10.74 -4.72
CA PRO A 16 10.28 11.27 -5.34
C PRO A 16 10.03 12.28 -6.47
N ASN A 17 9.09 11.99 -7.38
CA ASN A 17 8.77 12.92 -8.49
C ASN A 17 8.17 14.24 -8.01
N LEU A 18 7.56 14.25 -6.81
CA LEU A 18 7.02 15.45 -6.18
C LEU A 18 8.03 16.18 -5.29
N ASN A 19 9.26 15.66 -5.16
CA ASN A 19 10.25 16.10 -4.16
C ASN A 19 9.71 16.05 -2.71
N LEU A 20 8.91 15.02 -2.41
CA LEU A 20 8.31 14.79 -1.10
C LEU A 20 8.82 13.46 -0.51
N THR A 21 10.10 13.15 -0.69
CA THR A 21 10.71 12.00 0.00
C THR A 21 10.80 12.27 1.50
N TYR A 22 10.96 11.22 2.30
CA TYR A 22 11.15 11.36 3.75
C TYR A 22 12.28 12.34 4.10
N ASP A 23 13.42 12.22 3.41
CA ASP A 23 14.57 13.11 3.60
C ASP A 23 14.24 14.58 3.29
N GLU A 24 13.42 14.86 2.28
CA GLU A 24 12.98 16.22 1.96
C GLU A 24 11.99 16.75 3.01
N ILE A 25 11.04 15.93 3.45
CA ILE A 25 10.04 16.32 4.46
C ILE A 25 10.70 16.56 5.82
N MET A 26 11.67 15.73 6.20
CA MET A 26 12.38 15.84 7.49
C MET A 26 13.11 17.18 7.63
N LYS A 27 13.59 17.78 6.53
CA LYS A 27 14.21 19.12 6.56
C LYS A 27 13.24 20.20 7.07
N ALA A 28 11.95 20.05 6.77
CA ALA A 28 10.91 20.97 7.22
C ALA A 28 10.39 20.63 8.63
N ASN A 29 10.31 19.34 8.97
CA ASN A 29 9.88 18.87 10.29
C ASN A 29 10.66 17.63 10.75
N PRO A 30 11.69 17.76 11.60
CA PRO A 30 12.46 16.63 12.10
C PRO A 30 11.68 15.64 12.97
N SER A 31 10.53 16.05 13.51
CA SER A 31 9.67 15.20 14.35
C SER A 31 8.57 14.48 13.56
N ILE A 32 8.56 14.59 12.23
CA ILE A 32 7.51 14.00 11.39
C ILE A 32 7.58 12.47 11.37
N VAL A 33 6.42 11.83 11.39
CA VAL A 33 6.28 10.40 11.07
C VAL A 33 5.73 10.26 9.65
N MET A 34 6.34 9.41 8.83
CA MET A 34 5.87 9.12 7.47
C MET A 34 5.52 7.63 7.34
N CYS A 35 4.31 7.34 6.89
CA CYS A 35 3.85 5.98 6.59
C CYS A 35 3.55 5.86 5.09
N ALA A 36 4.33 5.01 4.41
CA ALA A 36 4.18 4.69 3.00
C ALA A 36 3.55 3.29 2.84
N MET A 37 2.48 3.20 2.04
CA MET A 37 1.75 1.95 1.77
C MET A 37 1.59 1.68 0.26
N PRO A 38 2.68 1.54 -0.50
CA PRO A 38 2.61 1.06 -1.88
C PRO A 38 2.08 -0.37 -1.91
N GLY A 39 1.15 -0.67 -2.83
CA GLY A 39 0.38 -1.92 -2.76
C GLY A 39 1.19 -3.23 -2.92
N TYR A 40 2.39 -3.19 -3.52
CA TYR A 40 3.31 -4.34 -3.58
C TYR A 40 4.62 -4.10 -2.79
N GLY A 41 4.67 -3.05 -1.97
CA GLY A 41 5.88 -2.63 -1.27
C GLY A 41 6.71 -1.59 -2.04
N ALA A 42 7.65 -0.97 -1.32
CA ALA A 42 8.52 0.07 -1.86
C ALA A 42 9.67 -0.49 -2.72
N GLU A 43 9.97 -1.77 -2.56
CA GLU A 43 11.11 -2.46 -3.17
C GLU A 43 10.67 -3.78 -3.81
N GLY A 44 11.56 -4.36 -4.63
CA GLY A 44 11.33 -5.65 -5.27
C GLY A 44 10.73 -5.57 -6.68
N PRO A 45 10.50 -6.72 -7.32
CA PRO A 45 10.17 -6.80 -8.75
C PRO A 45 8.78 -6.22 -9.08
N TYR A 46 7.88 -6.13 -8.10
CA TYR A 46 6.52 -5.64 -8.28
C TYR A 46 6.30 -4.22 -7.76
N ALA A 47 7.33 -3.55 -7.24
CA ALA A 47 7.20 -2.25 -6.57
C ALA A 47 6.47 -1.20 -7.42
N GLU A 48 6.73 -1.18 -8.73
CA GLU A 48 6.12 -0.21 -9.67
C GLU A 48 4.83 -0.71 -10.35
N PHE A 49 4.39 -1.94 -10.03
CA PHE A 49 3.17 -2.49 -10.60
C PHE A 49 1.93 -1.79 -10.00
N PRO A 50 0.90 -1.52 -10.80
CA PRO A 50 -0.35 -0.99 -10.28
C PRO A 50 -1.02 -2.03 -9.37
N ALA A 51 -1.32 -1.62 -8.15
CA ALA A 51 -2.05 -2.41 -7.18
C ALA A 51 -3.46 -1.85 -7.01
N PHE A 52 -4.44 -2.67 -7.38
CA PHE A 52 -5.85 -2.49 -7.03
C PHE A 52 -6.28 -3.65 -6.13
N GLY A 53 -7.34 -3.46 -5.35
CA GLY A 53 -7.85 -4.50 -4.45
C GLY A 53 -8.01 -5.87 -5.12
N SER A 54 -8.58 -5.91 -6.33
CA SER A 54 -8.76 -7.12 -7.13
C SER A 54 -7.44 -7.82 -7.49
N THR A 55 -6.42 -7.05 -7.88
CA THR A 55 -5.10 -7.57 -8.25
C THR A 55 -4.29 -8.02 -7.03
N ALA A 56 -4.36 -7.25 -5.94
CA ALA A 56 -3.67 -7.57 -4.69
C ALA A 56 -4.26 -8.84 -4.05
N GLU A 57 -5.58 -9.00 -4.12
CA GLU A 57 -6.28 -10.19 -3.65
C GLU A 57 -5.92 -11.45 -4.47
N ALA A 58 -5.79 -11.30 -5.79
CA ALA A 58 -5.31 -12.39 -6.64
C ALA A 58 -3.85 -12.74 -6.32
N ALA A 59 -2.99 -11.73 -6.15
CA ALA A 59 -1.58 -11.90 -5.86
C ALA A 59 -1.32 -12.51 -4.47
N SER A 60 -2.19 -12.27 -3.49
CA SER A 60 -2.08 -12.86 -2.14
C SER A 60 -2.48 -14.34 -2.08
N GLY A 61 -3.07 -14.87 -3.15
CA GLY A 61 -3.57 -16.25 -3.22
C GLY A 61 -4.93 -16.46 -2.55
N VAL A 62 -5.53 -15.43 -1.95
CA VAL A 62 -6.87 -15.52 -1.33
C VAL A 62 -7.90 -16.01 -2.34
N VAL A 63 -7.84 -15.51 -3.57
CA VAL A 63 -8.73 -15.91 -4.66
C VAL A 63 -8.68 -17.42 -4.92
N SER A 64 -7.52 -18.07 -4.77
CA SER A 64 -7.37 -19.51 -5.01
C SER A 64 -8.12 -20.40 -4.00
N MET A 65 -8.47 -19.84 -2.83
CA MET A 65 -9.21 -20.53 -1.78
C MET A 65 -10.72 -20.32 -1.86
N LEU A 66 -11.17 -19.48 -2.79
CA LEU A 66 -12.56 -19.05 -2.91
C LEU A 66 -13.17 -19.59 -4.19
N GLY A 67 -14.38 -20.12 -4.10
CA GLY A 67 -15.10 -20.70 -5.24
C GLY A 67 -15.82 -21.97 -4.83
N TYR A 68 -16.84 -22.35 -5.60
CA TYR A 68 -17.54 -23.62 -5.39
C TYR A 68 -16.74 -24.82 -5.92
N THR A 69 -15.84 -24.58 -6.85
CA THR A 69 -14.98 -25.58 -7.50
C THR A 69 -13.55 -25.04 -7.61
N THR A 70 -12.58 -25.94 -7.68
CA THR A 70 -11.14 -25.58 -7.71
C THR A 70 -10.70 -24.98 -9.04
N ASP A 71 -11.42 -25.23 -10.12
CA ASP A 71 -11.14 -24.75 -11.48
C ASP A 71 -11.69 -23.34 -11.75
N ARG A 72 -12.56 -22.82 -10.89
CA ARG A 72 -13.16 -21.49 -11.04
C ARG A 72 -13.06 -20.66 -9.77
N PRO A 73 -11.87 -20.09 -9.50
CA PRO A 73 -11.67 -19.15 -8.40
C PRO A 73 -12.57 -17.92 -8.53
N ILE A 74 -13.07 -17.42 -7.39
CA ILE A 74 -13.86 -16.18 -7.33
C ILE A 74 -13.21 -15.19 -6.38
N GLN A 75 -13.38 -13.89 -6.65
CA GLN A 75 -12.96 -12.84 -5.72
C GLN A 75 -13.98 -12.69 -4.60
N THR A 76 -13.54 -12.19 -3.45
CA THR A 76 -14.42 -11.89 -2.30
C THR A 76 -15.48 -10.83 -2.60
N GLY A 77 -15.32 -10.06 -3.68
CA GLY A 77 -16.19 -8.93 -4.02
C GLY A 77 -15.92 -7.69 -3.16
N MET A 78 -14.94 -7.76 -2.25
CA MET A 78 -14.42 -6.63 -1.49
C MET A 78 -12.93 -6.46 -1.79
N SER A 79 -12.45 -5.21 -1.81
CA SER A 79 -11.02 -4.93 -1.92
C SER A 79 -10.31 -5.25 -0.59
N TYR A 80 -10.14 -6.52 -0.24
CA TYR A 80 -9.68 -6.94 1.09
C TYR A 80 -8.35 -6.31 1.52
N ALA A 81 -7.44 -6.10 0.56
CA ALA A 81 -6.15 -5.48 0.81
C ALA A 81 -6.24 -4.02 1.31
N ASP A 82 -7.28 -3.27 0.90
CA ASP A 82 -7.39 -1.84 1.21
C ASP A 82 -7.60 -1.57 2.73
N PRO A 83 -8.65 -2.12 3.39
CA PRO A 83 -8.84 -1.92 4.83
C PRO A 83 -7.77 -2.64 5.65
N VAL A 84 -7.21 -3.75 5.18
CA VAL A 84 -6.12 -4.46 5.86
C VAL A 84 -4.85 -3.62 5.87
N SER A 85 -4.49 -3.00 4.74
CA SER A 85 -3.35 -2.08 4.67
C SER A 85 -3.54 -0.90 5.62
N GLY A 86 -4.74 -0.30 5.61
CA GLY A 86 -5.09 0.80 6.51
C GLY A 86 -4.95 0.42 7.99
N LEU A 87 -5.52 -0.72 8.40
CA LEU A 87 -5.41 -1.19 9.79
C LEU A 87 -3.96 -1.48 10.20
N ASN A 88 -3.17 -2.10 9.32
CA ASN A 88 -1.77 -2.35 9.59
C ASN A 88 -0.97 -1.05 9.76
N SER A 89 -1.26 0.00 8.97
CA SER A 89 -0.57 1.29 9.10
C SER A 89 -0.75 1.97 10.45
N VAL A 90 -1.94 1.88 11.03
CA VAL A 90 -2.23 2.40 12.37
C VAL A 90 -1.41 1.66 13.44
N GLY A 91 -1.06 0.39 13.23
CA GLY A 91 -0.23 -0.36 14.18
C GLY A 91 1.26 0.03 14.17
N VAL A 92 1.72 0.77 13.16
CA VAL A 92 3.14 1.14 12.98
C VAL A 92 3.41 2.63 13.23
N VAL A 93 2.36 3.45 13.34
CA VAL A 93 2.41 4.89 13.66
C VAL A 93 2.05 5.10 15.12
#